data_AF-A0A9C6TV95-F1
#
_entry.id   AF-A0A9C6TV95-F1
#
_cell.length_a   1.000
_cell.length_b   1.000
_cell.length_c   1.000
_cell.angle_alpha   90.00
_cell.angle_beta   90.00
_cell.angle_gamma   90.00
#
_symmetry.space_group_name_H-M   'P 1'
#
loop_
_entity.id
_entity.type
_entity.pdbx_description
1 polymer ?
#
loop_
_entity_poly.entity_id
_entity_poly.type
_entity_poly.pdbx_seq_one_letter_code
_entity_poly.pdbx_strand_id
1 'polypeptide(L)'
;MFACLSDSDSPSRTSTGAFKNKAAQANISGPEEVFVKKGSTISLTCTVNVHSTPPGSVLWYHGPSVVDFDSPRGGISLETERTEKGTTSKLLVTRAELSDSGNYTCVPSNANPASVGVHVLNGEHPAAMQRPSNASSSRSRCSAALLVIALVAALLSAR
;
A
#
# COMPACT_ATOMS: atom_id res chain seq x y z
N MET A 1 -23.41 3.54 64.31
CA MET A 1 -22.06 3.12 63.89
C MET A 1 -22.23 1.84 63.10
N PHE A 2 -22.24 1.91 61.77
CA PHE A 2 -22.45 0.75 60.91
C PHE A 2 -21.10 0.09 60.59
N ALA A 3 -21.04 -1.22 60.81
CA ALA A 3 -19.95 -2.08 60.37
C ALA A 3 -20.29 -2.72 59.03
N CYS A 4 -19.27 -2.99 58.20
CA CYS A 4 -19.10 -4.20 57.41
C CYS A 4 -17.64 -4.28 56.93
N LEU A 5 -16.96 -5.39 57.23
CA LEU A 5 -15.71 -5.83 56.60
C LEU A 5 -16.05 -6.51 55.26
N SER A 6 -15.23 -6.29 54.22
CA SER A 6 -15.23 -7.13 53.01
C SER A 6 -13.84 -7.09 52.36
N ASP A 7 -13.23 -8.27 52.30
CA ASP A 7 -11.96 -8.64 51.70
C ASP A 7 -12.01 -8.56 50.16
N SER A 8 -10.89 -8.23 49.50
CA SER A 8 -10.64 -8.56 48.08
C SER A 8 -9.15 -8.41 47.78
N ASP A 9 -8.47 -9.56 47.83
CA ASP A 9 -7.12 -9.83 47.37
C ASP A 9 -6.94 -9.63 45.84
N SER A 10 -5.71 -9.26 45.48
CA SER A 10 -5.03 -9.32 44.16
C SER A 10 -5.23 -8.20 43.11
N PRO A 11 -4.21 -7.94 42.25
CA PRO A 11 -2.77 -8.02 42.49
C PRO A 11 -2.01 -6.76 42.00
N SER A 12 -0.76 -6.67 42.46
CA SER A 12 0.28 -5.78 41.97
C SER A 12 0.31 -5.69 40.43
N ARG A 13 0.52 -4.48 39.90
CA ARG A 13 0.85 -4.25 38.49
C ARG A 13 2.20 -4.91 38.18
N THR A 14 2.20 -6.21 37.96
CA THR A 14 3.23 -6.84 37.13
C THR A 14 2.95 -6.36 35.72
N SER A 15 3.62 -5.28 35.32
CA SER A 15 3.80 -4.97 33.91
C SER A 15 4.62 -6.11 33.32
N THR A 16 3.95 -7.23 33.05
CA THR A 16 4.43 -8.21 32.08
C THR A 16 4.35 -7.49 30.76
N GLY A 17 5.37 -6.68 30.48
CA GLY A 17 5.68 -6.31 29.12
C GLY A 17 5.86 -7.62 28.40
N ALA A 18 4.83 -8.02 27.64
CA ALA A 18 4.97 -9.09 26.69
C ALA A 18 6.10 -8.64 25.77
N PHE A 19 7.30 -9.17 26.01
CA PHE A 19 8.32 -9.27 24.98
C PHE A 19 7.67 -10.11 23.90
N LYS A 20 6.93 -9.47 23.01
CA LYS A 20 6.59 -10.03 21.72
C LYS A 20 7.95 -10.29 21.11
N ASN A 21 8.43 -11.52 21.24
CA ASN A 21 9.47 -12.06 20.38
C ASN A 21 8.89 -11.94 18.98
N LYS A 22 9.08 -10.78 18.35
CA LYS A 22 8.73 -10.57 16.95
C LYS A 22 9.66 -11.52 16.21
N ALA A 23 9.09 -12.61 15.72
CA ALA A 23 9.78 -13.46 14.77
C ALA A 23 10.30 -12.57 13.63
N ALA A 24 11.51 -12.83 13.17
CA ALA A 24 12.07 -12.13 12.04
C ALA A 24 11.11 -12.22 10.83
N GLN A 25 10.93 -11.13 10.10
CA GLN A 25 9.97 -11.07 9.01
C GLN A 25 10.58 -10.36 7.80
N ALA A 26 10.32 -10.89 6.61
CA ALA A 26 10.59 -10.20 5.37
C ALA A 26 9.59 -9.06 5.16
N ASN A 27 10.02 -8.01 4.49
CA ASN A 27 9.17 -6.91 4.06
C ASN A 27 9.53 -6.51 2.63
N ILE A 28 8.54 -6.52 1.74
CA ILE A 28 8.71 -6.02 0.38
C ILE A 28 8.40 -4.52 0.40
N SER A 29 9.34 -3.71 -0.07
CA SER A 29 9.16 -2.26 -0.11
C SER A 29 8.14 -1.85 -1.16
N GLY A 30 7.22 -0.96 -0.79
CA GLY A 30 6.22 -0.41 -1.70
C GLY A 30 4.79 -0.74 -1.24
N PRO A 31 3.80 -0.54 -2.11
CA PRO A 31 2.43 -0.94 -1.85
C PRO A 31 2.26 -2.46 -1.89
N GLU A 32 1.18 -2.98 -1.31
CA GLU A 32 0.79 -4.40 -1.40
C GLU A 32 0.42 -4.83 -2.83
N GLU A 33 0.04 -3.85 -3.67
CA GLU A 33 -0.34 -4.05 -5.06
C GLU A 33 0.45 -3.08 -5.96
N VAL A 34 1.21 -3.63 -6.91
CA VAL A 34 2.11 -2.90 -7.81
C VAL A 34 1.57 -2.98 -9.24
N PHE A 35 1.42 -1.83 -9.89
CA PHE A 35 0.95 -1.75 -11.27
C PHE A 35 2.10 -1.36 -12.20
N VAL A 36 2.38 -2.19 -13.20
CA VAL A 36 3.51 -2.00 -14.13
C VAL A 36 2.98 -1.99 -15.56
N LYS A 37 3.49 -1.11 -16.42
CA LYS A 37 3.11 -1.12 -17.84
C LYS A 37 3.80 -2.28 -18.57
N LYS A 38 3.08 -2.93 -19.49
CA LYS A 38 3.65 -3.92 -20.41
C LYS A 38 4.89 -3.36 -21.11
N GLY A 39 5.98 -4.13 -21.13
CA GLY A 39 7.28 -3.76 -21.69
C GLY A 39 8.21 -3.03 -20.72
N SER A 40 7.72 -2.57 -19.57
CA SER A 40 8.55 -1.97 -18.52
C SER A 40 9.28 -3.02 -17.68
N THR A 41 9.97 -2.61 -16.61
CA THR A 41 10.67 -3.51 -15.69
C THR A 41 9.92 -3.59 -14.36
N ILE A 42 9.61 -4.79 -13.89
CA ILE A 42 9.15 -5.02 -12.51
C ILE A 42 10.39 -4.98 -11.61
N SER A 43 10.34 -4.19 -10.54
CA SER A 43 11.43 -4.06 -9.57
C SER A 43 10.89 -4.20 -8.16
N LEU A 44 11.23 -5.31 -7.52
CA LEU A 44 10.80 -5.62 -6.15
C LEU A 44 12.02 -5.68 -5.25
N THR A 45 11.94 -5.06 -4.08
CA THR A 45 13.00 -5.10 -3.07
C THR A 45 12.45 -5.68 -1.78
N CYS A 46 13.00 -6.82 -1.36
CA CYS A 46 12.68 -7.49 -0.11
C CYS A 46 13.78 -7.23 0.90
N THR A 47 13.41 -6.79 2.09
CA THR A 47 14.30 -6.54 3.22
C THR A 47 13.94 -7.47 4.36
N VAL A 48 14.93 -8.09 4.99
CA VAL A 48 14.70 -9.01 6.11
C VAL A 48 15.31 -8.40 7.36
N ASN A 49 14.47 -8.03 8.33
CA ASN A 49 14.94 -7.55 9.61
C ASN A 49 15.28 -8.74 10.51
N VAL A 50 16.57 -8.93 10.83
CA VAL A 50 16.92 -9.93 11.85
C VAL A 50 17.73 -9.29 12.95
N HIS A 51 17.27 -9.52 14.17
CA HIS A 51 17.88 -9.00 15.40
C HIS A 51 19.02 -9.88 15.93
N SER A 52 19.19 -11.10 15.41
CA SER A 52 20.13 -12.09 15.94
C SER A 52 20.98 -12.83 14.89
N THR A 53 20.47 -13.14 13.69
CA THR A 53 21.26 -13.80 12.62
C THR A 53 20.68 -13.49 11.23
N PRO A 54 21.37 -12.71 10.37
CA PRO A 54 20.90 -12.47 9.00
C PRO A 54 20.62 -13.79 8.25
N PRO A 55 19.54 -13.90 7.46
CA PRO A 55 19.28 -15.12 6.71
C PRO A 55 20.38 -15.35 5.67
N GLY A 56 20.76 -16.63 5.53
CA GLY A 56 21.79 -17.07 4.60
C GLY A 56 21.35 -16.95 3.14
N SER A 57 20.05 -16.97 2.84
CA SER A 57 19.52 -16.81 1.47
C SER A 57 18.09 -16.26 1.47
N VAL A 58 17.70 -15.66 0.34
CA VAL A 58 16.33 -15.22 0.04
C VAL A 58 15.94 -15.81 -1.32
N LEU A 59 14.84 -16.55 -1.34
CA LEU A 59 14.26 -17.13 -2.55
C LEU A 59 13.07 -16.29 -3.01
N TRP A 60 12.85 -16.22 -4.32
CA TRP A 60 11.69 -15.55 -4.89
C TRP A 60 10.78 -16.55 -5.58
N TYR A 61 9.48 -16.32 -5.44
CA TYR A 61 8.42 -17.10 -6.07
C TYR A 61 7.48 -16.18 -6.84
N HIS A 62 6.97 -16.68 -7.97
CA HIS A 62 5.86 -16.12 -8.72
C HIS A 62 4.74 -17.16 -8.73
N GLY A 63 3.69 -16.91 -7.94
CA GLY A 63 2.70 -17.92 -7.60
C GLY A 63 3.38 -19.16 -6.97
N PRO A 64 3.20 -20.37 -7.54
CA PRO A 64 3.83 -21.59 -7.04
C PRO A 64 5.26 -21.82 -7.56
N SER A 65 5.74 -21.03 -8.53
CA SER A 65 6.98 -21.29 -9.25
C SER A 65 8.15 -20.48 -8.69
N VAL A 66 9.32 -21.10 -8.57
CA VAL A 66 10.55 -20.41 -8.20
C VAL A 66 10.97 -19.48 -9.35
N VAL A 67 11.41 -18.26 -8.99
CA VAL A 67 11.98 -17.30 -9.92
C VAL A 67 13.49 -17.26 -9.73
N ASP A 68 14.22 -17.70 -10.74
CA ASP A 68 15.68 -17.75 -10.77
C ASP A 68 16.24 -17.15 -12.07
N PHE A 69 17.56 -17.13 -12.21
CA PHE A 69 18.25 -16.63 -13.39
C PHE A 69 18.08 -17.52 -14.62
N ASP A 70 17.86 -18.82 -14.41
CA ASP A 70 17.73 -19.84 -15.46
C ASP A 70 16.28 -20.01 -15.96
N SER A 71 15.37 -19.18 -15.45
CA SER A 71 13.97 -19.17 -15.84
C SER A 71 13.82 -19.11 -17.36
N PRO A 72 13.00 -19.99 -17.98
CA PRO A 72 12.81 -20.01 -19.43
C PRO A 72 12.22 -18.71 -19.98
N ARG A 73 11.64 -17.87 -19.11
CA ARG A 73 11.18 -16.52 -19.43
C ARG A 73 12.33 -15.59 -19.84
N GLY A 74 13.50 -15.75 -19.23
CA GLY A 74 14.65 -14.87 -19.39
C GLY A 74 14.41 -13.45 -18.87
N GLY A 75 15.47 -12.62 -18.88
CA GLY A 75 15.36 -11.21 -18.44
C GLY A 75 15.09 -11.02 -16.94
N ILE A 76 15.39 -12.06 -16.14
CA ILE A 76 15.38 -12.03 -14.68
C ILE A 76 16.78 -11.63 -14.19
N SER A 77 16.84 -10.71 -13.23
CA SER A 77 18.04 -10.45 -12.43
C SER A 77 17.70 -10.48 -10.96
N LEU A 78 18.52 -11.16 -10.17
CA LEU A 78 18.35 -11.30 -8.75
C LEU A 78 19.62 -10.84 -8.02
N GLU A 79 19.51 -9.84 -7.17
CA GLU A 79 20.65 -9.30 -6.42
C GLU A 79 20.36 -9.47 -4.94
N THR A 80 21.19 -10.23 -4.22
CA THR A 80 21.05 -10.39 -2.76
C THR A 80 22.28 -9.87 -2.05
N GLU A 81 22.09 -8.79 -1.33
CA GLU A 81 23.09 -8.14 -0.50
C GLU A 81 22.91 -8.53 0.96
N ARG A 82 23.98 -8.96 1.62
CA ARG A 82 23.99 -9.32 3.05
C ARG A 82 24.86 -8.33 3.80
N THR A 83 24.29 -7.74 4.84
CA THR A 83 24.97 -6.77 5.71
C THR A 83 24.76 -7.14 7.17
N GLU A 84 25.51 -6.51 8.08
CA GLU A 84 25.32 -6.68 9.53
C GLU A 84 23.92 -6.25 9.99
N LYS A 85 23.26 -5.35 9.26
CA LYS A 85 21.91 -4.83 9.57
C LYS A 85 20.79 -5.72 9.05
N GLY A 86 21.11 -6.72 8.23
CA GLY A 86 20.14 -7.63 7.61
C GLY A 86 20.46 -7.94 6.15
N THR A 87 19.51 -8.60 5.50
CA THR A 87 19.64 -9.05 4.11
C THR A 87 18.62 -8.33 3.23
N THR A 88 19.08 -7.81 2.09
CA THR A 88 18.24 -7.16 1.09
C THR A 88 18.35 -7.94 -0.22
N SER A 89 17.21 -8.33 -0.78
CA SER A 89 17.12 -9.03 -2.06
C SER A 89 16.30 -8.21 -3.05
N LYS A 90 16.83 -7.98 -4.25
CA LYS A 90 16.18 -7.25 -5.34
C LYS A 90 15.90 -8.19 -6.48
N LEU A 91 14.63 -8.28 -6.88
CA LEU A 91 14.19 -9.01 -8.06
C LEU A 91 13.84 -8.00 -9.16
N LEU A 92 14.47 -8.18 -10.33
CA LEU A 92 14.21 -7.40 -11.53
C LEU A 92 13.70 -8.32 -12.64
N VAL A 93 12.57 -7.97 -13.23
CA VAL A 93 11.94 -8.71 -14.33
C VAL A 93 11.77 -7.74 -15.50
N THR A 94 12.66 -7.82 -16.48
CA THR A 94 12.70 -6.88 -17.62
C THR A 94 11.69 -7.25 -18.70
N ARG A 95 11.19 -6.26 -19.45
CA ARG A 95 10.17 -6.45 -20.51
C ARG A 95 8.93 -7.20 -19.99
N ALA A 96 8.25 -6.61 -19.01
CA ALA A 96 7.09 -7.19 -18.35
C ALA A 96 5.98 -7.55 -19.36
N GLU A 97 5.49 -8.78 -19.29
CA GLU A 97 4.36 -9.29 -20.06
C GLU A 97 3.13 -9.44 -19.18
N LEU A 98 1.94 -9.56 -19.79
CA LEU A 98 0.70 -9.73 -19.02
C LEU A 98 0.73 -10.99 -18.15
N SER A 99 1.42 -12.04 -18.60
CA SER A 99 1.65 -13.30 -17.87
C SER A 99 2.58 -13.17 -16.66
N ASP A 100 3.37 -12.10 -16.57
CA ASP A 100 4.17 -11.82 -15.38
C ASP A 100 3.29 -11.30 -14.22
N SER A 101 2.02 -10.95 -14.48
CA SER A 101 1.10 -10.58 -13.41
C SER A 101 0.88 -11.75 -12.44
N GLY A 102 0.82 -11.47 -11.15
CA GLY A 102 0.63 -12.50 -10.14
C GLY A 102 1.16 -12.11 -8.77
N ASN A 103 1.15 -13.08 -7.87
CA ASN A 103 1.67 -12.89 -6.52
C ASN A 103 3.17 -13.22 -6.49
N TYR A 104 3.98 -12.23 -6.12
CA TYR A 104 5.40 -12.41 -5.90
C TYR A 104 5.67 -12.56 -4.41
N THR A 105 6.36 -13.62 -4.02
CA THR A 105 6.68 -13.91 -2.62
C THR A 105 8.18 -14.01 -2.43
N CYS A 106 8.74 -13.25 -1.48
CA CYS A 106 10.10 -13.45 -1.01
C CYS A 106 10.12 -14.33 0.24
N VAL A 107 10.91 -15.40 0.19
CA VAL A 107 11.02 -16.42 1.24
C VAL A 107 12.47 -16.46 1.75
N PRO A 108 12.75 -15.84 2.90
CA PRO A 108 14.06 -15.92 3.54
C PRO A 108 14.23 -17.23 4.31
N SER A 109 15.47 -17.66 4.53
CA SER A 109 15.76 -18.94 5.21
C SER A 109 15.37 -18.98 6.70
N ASN A 110 15.38 -17.83 7.40
CA ASN A 110 15.21 -17.74 8.86
C ASN A 110 14.18 -16.66 9.27
N ALA A 111 13.18 -16.38 8.44
CA ALA A 111 12.17 -15.36 8.71
C ALA A 111 10.85 -15.69 8.01
N ASN A 112 9.77 -15.05 8.46
CA ASN A 112 8.48 -15.17 7.80
C ASN A 112 8.52 -14.54 6.40
N PRO A 113 7.88 -15.15 5.39
CA PRO A 113 7.85 -14.62 4.04
C PRO A 113 7.00 -13.36 3.93
N ALA A 114 7.18 -12.62 2.83
CA ALA A 114 6.34 -11.51 2.45
C ALA A 114 5.95 -11.61 0.98
N SER A 115 4.74 -11.13 0.67
CA SER A 115 4.15 -11.25 -0.65
C SER A 115 3.61 -9.90 -1.14
N VAL A 116 3.61 -9.71 -2.45
CA VAL A 116 3.08 -8.52 -3.13
C VAL A 116 2.35 -8.95 -4.41
N GLY A 117 1.22 -8.32 -4.71
CA GLY A 117 0.52 -8.51 -5.97
C GLY A 117 1.10 -7.59 -7.05
N VAL A 118 1.38 -8.13 -8.24
CA VAL A 118 1.85 -7.35 -9.39
C VAL A 118 0.86 -7.50 -10.54
N HIS A 119 0.46 -6.36 -11.11
CA HIS A 119 -0.48 -6.26 -12.23
C HIS A 119 0.19 -5.57 -13.40
N VAL A 120 0.36 -6.29 -14.51
CA VAL A 120 0.90 -5.72 -15.74
C VAL A 120 -0.23 -5.20 -16.61
N LEU A 121 -0.21 -3.90 -16.91
CA LEU A 121 -1.25 -3.19 -17.64
C LEU A 121 -0.89 -2.99 -19.11
N ASN A 122 -1.87 -3.17 -20.01
CA ASN A 122 -1.70 -2.78 -21.40
C ASN A 122 -1.73 -1.25 -21.48
N GLY A 123 -0.65 -0.63 -21.97
CA GLY A 123 -0.38 0.79 -21.83
C GLY A 123 -1.22 1.74 -22.69
N GLU A 124 -2.44 1.35 -23.05
CA GLU A 124 -3.33 2.07 -23.98
C GLU A 124 -4.35 2.97 -23.28
N HIS A 125 -4.48 2.89 -21.95
CA HIS A 125 -5.35 3.80 -21.20
C HIS A 125 -4.50 4.83 -20.45
N PRO A 126 -4.28 6.05 -20.99
CA PRO A 126 -3.79 7.15 -20.18
C PRO A 126 -4.76 7.36 -19.03
N ALA A 127 -4.23 7.62 -17.83
CA ALA A 127 -5.00 7.89 -16.63
C ALA A 127 -6.19 8.80 -16.92
N ALA A 128 -7.33 8.55 -16.26
CA ALA A 128 -8.51 9.38 -16.36
C ALA A 128 -8.16 10.82 -15.96
N MET A 129 -7.80 11.62 -16.95
CA MET A 129 -7.61 13.05 -16.83
C MET A 129 -8.99 13.63 -16.53
N GLN A 130 -9.32 13.78 -15.26
CA GLN A 130 -10.50 14.53 -14.85
C GLN A 130 -10.23 16.00 -15.25
N ARG A 131 -10.55 16.32 -16.50
CA ARG A 131 -10.68 17.71 -16.91
C ARG A 131 -11.80 18.29 -16.05
N PRO A 132 -11.59 19.39 -15.32
CA PRO A 132 -12.71 20.14 -14.79
C PRO A 132 -13.54 20.55 -16.00
N SER A 133 -14.72 19.95 -16.14
CA SER A 133 -15.71 20.35 -17.13
C SER A 133 -16.13 21.76 -16.78
N ASN A 134 -15.63 22.75 -17.53
CA ASN A 134 -16.25 24.07 -17.61
C ASN A 134 -17.65 23.88 -18.21
N ALA A 135 -18.63 23.61 -17.35
CA ALA A 135 -20.03 23.72 -17.69
C ALA A 135 -20.42 25.21 -17.72
N SER A 136 -20.03 25.89 -18.79
CA SER A 136 -20.68 27.15 -19.17
C SER A 136 -22.10 26.83 -19.64
N SER A 137 -23.08 26.97 -18.74
CA SER A 137 -24.38 27.62 -18.98
C SER A 137 -25.49 27.06 -18.08
N SER A 138 -25.78 27.76 -16.98
CA SER A 138 -27.18 28.07 -16.69
C SER A 138 -27.26 29.57 -16.54
N ARG A 139 -27.92 30.22 -17.50
CA ARG A 139 -28.35 31.61 -17.40
C ARG A 139 -29.16 31.77 -16.12
N SER A 140 -28.56 32.30 -15.06
CA SER A 140 -29.32 32.86 -13.95
C SER A 140 -29.90 34.20 -14.43
N ARG A 141 -30.98 34.12 -15.19
CA ARG A 141 -31.87 35.25 -15.45
C ARG A 141 -32.92 35.29 -14.35
N CYS A 142 -32.51 35.61 -13.12
CA CYS A 142 -33.43 35.75 -11.99
C CYS A 142 -33.01 36.85 -11.00
N SER A 143 -32.44 37.97 -11.49
CA SER A 143 -32.09 39.10 -10.62
C SER A 143 -32.98 40.33 -10.82
N ALA A 144 -33.66 40.46 -11.97
CA ALA A 144 -34.45 41.66 -12.27
C ALA A 144 -35.83 41.67 -11.58
N ALA A 145 -36.47 40.50 -11.41
CA ALA A 145 -37.81 40.42 -10.80
C ALA A 145 -37.81 40.79 -9.31
N LEU A 146 -36.73 40.46 -8.57
CA LEU A 146 -36.61 40.79 -7.15
C LEU A 146 -36.43 42.29 -6.90
N LEU A 147 -35.73 43.00 -7.79
CA LEU A 147 -35.55 44.45 -7.69
C LEU A 147 -36.85 45.21 -7.94
N VAL A 148 -37.68 44.74 -8.88
CA VAL A 148 -39.00 45.34 -9.14
C VAL A 148 -39.94 45.14 -7.96
N ILE A 149 -39.97 43.94 -7.37
CA ILE A 149 -40.81 43.65 -6.19
C ILE A 149 -40.39 44.51 -4.99
N ALA A 150 -39.08 44.68 -4.76
CA ALA A 150 -38.57 45.50 -3.67
C ALA A 150 -38.93 47.00 -3.84
N LEU A 151 -38.83 47.54 -5.06
CA LEU A 151 -39.20 48.92 -5.35
C LEU A 151 -40.70 49.19 -5.15
N VAL A 152 -41.56 48.26 -5.59
CA VAL A 152 -43.01 48.38 -5.40
C VAL A 152 -43.36 48.33 -3.90
N ALA A 153 -42.75 47.41 -3.14
CA ALA A 153 -42.97 47.33 -1.70
C ALA A 153 -42.56 48.62 -0.96
N ALA A 154 -41.41 49.20 -1.32
CA ALA A 154 -40.94 50.45 -0.71
C ALA A 154 -41.87 51.64 -0.98
N LEU A 155 -42.42 51.74 -2.20
CA LEU A 155 -43.39 52.79 -2.55
C LEU A 155 -44.74 52.64 -1.84
N LEU A 156 -45.20 51.41 -1.60
CA LEU A 156 -46.42 51.19 -0.80
C LEU A 156 -46.22 51.52 0.69
N SER A 157 -45.03 51.33 1.24
CA SER A 157 -44.72 51.69 2.64
C SER A 157 -44.48 53.17 2.89
N ALA A 158 -44.28 53.97 1.84
CA ALA A 158 -44.01 55.41 1.93
C ALA A 158 -45.28 56.27 1.79
N ARG A 159 -46.46 55.66 1.92
CA ARG A 159 -47.76 56.28 1.69
C ARG A 159 -48.66 56.20 2.91
#